data_AF-A0A962JU71-F1
#
_entry.id   AF-A0A962JU71-F1
#
_cell.length_a   1.000
_cell.length_b   1.000
_cell.length_c   1.000
_cell.angle_alpha   90.00
_cell.angle_beta   90.00
_cell.angle_gamma   90.00
#
_symmetry.space_group_name_H-M   'P 1'
#
loop_
_entity.id
_entity.type
_entity.pdbx_description
1 polymer ?
#
loop_
_entity_poly.entity_id
_entity_poly.type
_entity_poly.pdbx_seq_one_letter_code
_entity_poly.pdbx_strand_id
1 'polypeptide(L)'
;MVETQDRIKLEASWKLLLMEEFSKEYMKQLRQFLAESKSKAKIVYPPGDQIFNAFNLTPFDKVRVVIIGQDPYHGPDQAHGLCFSVQAGVRLPPSLQNIYKEINQELGLEFSSNGCLSSWAEQGVLLLNSVLTVEKGHAGSHQG
;
A
#
# COMPACT_ATOMS: atom_id res chain seq x y z
N MET A 1 21.33 11.42 -17.35
CA MET A 1 20.63 10.46 -16.45
C MET A 1 19.55 11.13 -15.59
N VAL A 2 18.92 12.22 -16.06
CA VAL A 2 18.02 13.05 -15.24
C VAL A 2 16.52 12.77 -15.51
N GLU A 3 16.18 12.07 -16.60
CA GLU A 3 14.78 11.98 -17.06
C GLU A 3 13.89 10.97 -16.32
N THR A 4 14.45 10.04 -15.54
CA THR A 4 13.66 8.98 -14.87
C THR A 4 13.28 9.29 -13.43
N GLN A 5 14.00 10.17 -12.72
CA GLN A 5 13.72 10.48 -11.31
C GLN A 5 12.49 11.38 -11.11
N ASP A 6 12.14 12.20 -12.10
CA ASP A 6 11.05 13.17 -11.95
C ASP A 6 9.64 12.57 -12.10
N ARG A 7 9.53 11.33 -12.59
CA ARG A 7 8.24 10.65 -12.81
C ARG A 7 7.66 9.97 -11.57
N ILE A 8 8.43 9.88 -10.48
CA ILE A 8 7.96 9.22 -9.24
C ILE A 8 7.00 10.16 -8.52
N LYS A 9 5.71 9.78 -8.51
CA LYS A 9 4.67 10.46 -7.76
C LYS A 9 4.73 10.01 -6.31
N LEU A 10 5.29 10.87 -5.46
CA LEU A 10 5.41 10.68 -4.03
C LEU A 10 5.21 12.03 -3.33
N GLU A 11 4.58 12.03 -2.15
CA GLU A 11 4.49 13.22 -1.30
C GLU A 11 5.89 13.80 -1.04
N ALA A 12 5.99 15.13 -0.98
CA ALA A 12 7.26 15.86 -1.07
C ALA A 12 8.25 15.49 0.04
N SER A 13 7.79 15.37 1.29
CA SER A 13 8.66 15.02 2.41
C SER A 13 9.22 13.60 2.28
N TRP A 14 8.39 12.65 1.85
CA TRP A 14 8.85 11.28 1.52
C TRP A 14 9.73 11.23 0.29
N LYS A 15 9.44 12.02 -0.74
CA LYS A 15 10.26 12.12 -1.96
C LYS A 15 11.66 12.56 -1.61
N LEU A 16 11.82 13.57 -0.76
CA LEU A 16 13.13 14.03 -0.31
C LEU A 16 13.93 12.92 0.39
N LEU A 17 13.29 12.16 1.27
CA LEU A 17 13.94 11.11 2.07
C LEU A 17 14.27 9.85 1.27
N LEU A 18 13.42 9.48 0.30
CA LEU A 18 13.52 8.20 -0.42
C LEU A 18 14.13 8.34 -1.82
N MET A 19 14.42 9.57 -2.30
CA MET A 19 14.93 9.79 -3.66
C MET A 19 16.20 8.98 -3.96
N GLU A 20 17.10 8.89 -2.99
CA GLU A 20 18.34 8.13 -3.13
C GLU A 20 18.08 6.63 -3.27
N GLU A 21 17.12 6.07 -2.52
CA GLU A 21 16.72 4.66 -2.63
C GLU A 21 16.29 4.32 -4.06
N PHE A 22 15.51 5.18 -4.71
CA PHE A 22 15.05 4.96 -6.09
C PHE A 22 16.18 4.92 -7.13
N SER A 23 17.36 5.46 -6.81
CA SER A 23 18.54 5.44 -7.66
C SER A 23 19.39 4.17 -7.50
N LYS A 24 19.19 3.43 -6.40
CA LYS A 24 19.95 2.21 -6.09
C LYS A 24 19.57 1.07 -7.03
N GLU A 25 20.50 0.13 -7.17
CA GLU A 25 20.41 -0.94 -8.17
C GLU A 25 19.21 -1.87 -7.90
N TYR A 26 18.95 -2.22 -6.64
CA TYR A 26 17.81 -3.05 -6.28
C TYR A 26 16.47 -2.40 -6.68
N MET A 27 16.32 -1.08 -6.57
CA MET A 27 15.09 -0.39 -7.01
C MET A 27 14.96 -0.37 -8.53
N LYS A 28 16.07 -0.31 -9.29
CA LYS A 28 16.02 -0.47 -10.75
C LYS A 28 15.56 -1.88 -11.13
N GLN A 29 16.08 -2.90 -10.45
CA GLN A 29 15.69 -4.29 -10.65
C GLN A 29 14.21 -4.52 -10.33
N LEU A 30 13.70 -3.96 -9.21
CA LEU A 30 12.28 -4.03 -8.86
C LEU A 30 11.38 -3.37 -9.92
N ARG A 31 11.76 -2.21 -10.45
CA ARG A 31 11.02 -1.57 -11.55
C ARG A 31 11.01 -2.43 -12.81
N GLN A 32 12.15 -3.04 -13.16
CA GLN A 32 12.27 -3.92 -14.31
C GLN A 32 11.39 -5.17 -14.12
N PHE A 33 11.42 -5.79 -12.95
CA PHE A 33 10.56 -6.93 -12.60
C PHE A 33 9.06 -6.63 -12.79
N LEU A 34 8.60 -5.46 -12.33
CA LEU A 34 7.19 -5.05 -12.52
C LEU A 34 6.87 -4.79 -13.99
N ALA A 35 7.79 -4.19 -14.75
CA ALA A 35 7.63 -3.96 -16.19
C ALA A 35 7.52 -5.27 -16.97
N GLU A 36 8.35 -6.26 -16.63
CA GLU A 36 8.32 -7.61 -17.22
C GLU A 36 7.05 -8.39 -16.86
N SER A 37 6.58 -8.24 -15.62
CA SER A 37 5.30 -8.83 -15.20
C SER A 37 4.16 -8.30 -16.06
N LYS A 38 4.15 -6.98 -16.30
CA LYS A 38 3.15 -6.34 -17.17
C LYS A 38 3.29 -6.78 -18.63
N SER A 39 4.50 -6.92 -19.17
CA SER A 39 4.71 -7.38 -20.56
C SER A 39 4.25 -8.83 -20.76
N LYS A 40 4.25 -9.64 -19.70
CA LYS A 40 3.72 -11.01 -19.67
C LYS A 40 2.20 -11.06 -19.41
N ALA A 41 1.51 -9.92 -19.50
CA ALA A 41 0.08 -9.77 -19.24
C ALA A 41 -0.37 -10.22 -17.83
N LYS A 42 0.55 -10.23 -16.85
CA LYS A 42 0.18 -10.45 -15.45
C LYS A 42 -0.58 -9.25 -14.91
N ILE A 43 -1.59 -9.52 -14.09
CA ILE A 43 -2.31 -8.49 -13.36
C ILE A 43 -1.64 -8.33 -11.99
N VAL A 44 -1.16 -7.14 -11.70
CA VAL A 44 -0.49 -6.79 -10.44
C VAL A 44 -1.33 -5.76 -9.69
N TYR A 45 -1.47 -5.94 -8.38
CA TYR A 45 -2.15 -5.02 -7.48
C TYR A 45 -1.18 -4.41 -6.47
N PRO A 46 -1.46 -3.19 -5.96
CA PRO A 46 -2.49 -2.27 -6.44
C PRO A 46 -2.13 -1.70 -7.83
N PRO A 47 -3.02 -0.93 -8.49
CA PRO A 47 -2.67 -0.14 -9.66
C PRO A 47 -1.40 0.70 -9.45
N GLY A 48 -0.62 0.91 -10.51
CA GLY A 48 0.74 1.46 -10.42
C GLY A 48 0.83 2.85 -9.76
N ASP A 49 -0.19 3.68 -9.94
CA ASP A 49 -0.31 5.01 -9.32
C ASP A 49 -0.69 4.96 -7.83
N GLN A 50 -1.12 3.80 -7.34
CA GLN A 50 -1.51 3.55 -5.94
C GLN A 50 -0.44 2.79 -5.16
N ILE A 51 0.65 2.31 -5.77
CA ILE A 51 1.72 1.56 -5.08
C ILE A 51 2.27 2.33 -3.87
N PHE A 52 2.41 3.65 -3.98
CA PHE A 52 2.95 4.52 -2.92
C PHE A 52 1.88 5.29 -2.15
N ASN A 53 0.61 4.85 -2.20
CA ASN A 53 -0.50 5.62 -1.62
C ASN A 53 -0.36 5.87 -0.11
N ALA A 54 0.19 4.91 0.65
CA ALA A 54 0.47 5.08 2.08
C ALA A 54 1.34 6.31 2.39
N PHE A 55 2.39 6.52 1.60
CA PHE A 55 3.27 7.68 1.71
C PHE A 55 2.58 8.97 1.24
N ASN A 56 1.72 8.86 0.23
CA ASN A 56 1.00 10.01 -0.33
C ASN A 56 -0.06 10.58 0.63
N LEU A 57 -0.76 9.71 1.36
CA LEU A 57 -1.80 10.10 2.30
C LEU A 57 -1.25 10.48 3.68
N THR A 58 -0.02 10.06 4.00
CA THR A 58 0.58 10.28 5.32
C THR A 58 1.94 10.97 5.17
N PRO A 59 2.00 12.32 5.11
CA PRO A 59 3.28 13.04 5.05
C PRO A 59 4.22 12.64 6.19
N PHE A 60 5.52 12.62 5.94
CA PHE A 60 6.53 12.11 6.88
C PHE A 60 6.45 12.81 8.24
N ASP A 61 6.30 14.14 8.25
CA ASP A 61 6.21 14.96 9.46
C ASP A 61 4.88 14.79 10.21
N LYS A 62 3.88 14.12 9.61
CA LYS A 62 2.58 13.84 10.20
C LYS A 62 2.44 12.41 10.71
N VAL A 63 3.41 11.54 10.45
CA VAL A 63 3.35 10.15 10.95
C VAL A 63 3.37 10.14 12.48
N ARG A 64 2.35 9.51 13.08
CA ARG A 64 2.19 9.32 14.53
C ARG A 64 2.21 7.84 14.90
N VAL A 65 1.65 6.99 14.04
CA VAL A 65 1.54 5.54 14.23
C VAL A 65 1.93 4.86 12.93
N VAL A 66 2.60 3.71 13.02
CA VAL A 66 2.92 2.87 11.86
C VAL A 66 2.27 1.51 12.06
N ILE A 67 1.48 1.08 11.06
CA ILE A 67 0.90 -0.27 11.01
C ILE A 67 1.52 -0.96 9.80
N ILE A 68 2.10 -2.13 10.03
CA ILE A 68 2.77 -2.92 8.99
C ILE A 68 1.94 -4.15 8.63
N GLY A 69 1.53 -4.23 7.37
CA GLY A 69 1.00 -5.45 6.75
C GLY A 69 2.06 -6.24 5.98
N GLN A 70 1.70 -7.42 5.48
CA GLN A 70 2.61 -8.29 4.73
C GLN A 70 2.68 -7.86 3.25
N ASP A 71 1.65 -8.21 2.49
CA ASP A 71 1.46 -7.88 1.08
C ASP A 71 0.04 -7.33 0.83
N PRO A 72 -0.23 -6.68 -0.33
CA PRO A 72 -1.56 -6.19 -0.65
C PRO A 72 -2.56 -7.32 -0.83
N TYR A 73 -3.85 -7.00 -0.74
CA TYR A 73 -4.89 -7.94 -1.17
C TYR A 73 -4.75 -8.27 -2.67
N HIS A 74 -4.90 -9.54 -3.00
CA HIS A 74 -4.67 -10.08 -4.35
C HIS A 74 -5.95 -10.22 -5.20
N GLY A 75 -7.10 -9.74 -4.71
CA GLY A 75 -8.38 -9.72 -5.43
C GLY A 75 -8.63 -8.40 -6.17
N PRO A 76 -9.48 -8.42 -7.22
CA PRO A 76 -9.83 -7.20 -7.96
C PRO A 76 -10.47 -6.15 -7.06
N ASP A 77 -10.10 -4.89 -7.29
CA ASP A 77 -10.63 -3.69 -6.63
C ASP A 77 -10.45 -3.64 -5.10
N GLN A 78 -9.67 -4.57 -4.52
CA GLN A 78 -9.43 -4.61 -3.08
C GLN A 78 -8.30 -3.67 -2.67
N ALA A 79 -7.07 -3.92 -3.15
CA ALA A 79 -5.89 -3.19 -2.74
C ALA A 79 -5.81 -1.81 -3.41
N HIS A 80 -5.59 -0.78 -2.61
CA HIS A 80 -5.39 0.59 -3.06
C HIS A 80 -4.15 1.28 -2.45
N GLY A 81 -3.17 0.47 -2.02
CA GLY A 81 -1.89 0.96 -1.52
C GLY A 81 -1.85 1.30 -0.03
N LEU A 82 -2.89 0.94 0.74
CA LEU A 82 -2.91 0.98 2.20
C LEU A 82 -3.05 -0.45 2.76
N CYS A 83 -2.22 -0.84 3.73
CA CYS A 83 -2.34 -2.16 4.34
C CYS A 83 -3.70 -2.32 5.04
N PHE A 84 -4.26 -3.54 4.99
CA PHE A 84 -5.57 -3.92 5.55
C PHE A 84 -6.81 -3.21 4.98
N SER A 85 -6.66 -2.05 4.34
CA SER A 85 -7.76 -1.29 3.76
C SER A 85 -8.26 -1.86 2.43
N VAL A 86 -9.56 -1.74 2.20
CA VAL A 86 -10.21 -1.97 0.90
C VAL A 86 -11.00 -0.75 0.44
N GLN A 87 -11.28 -0.65 -0.86
CA GLN A 87 -12.13 0.40 -1.41
C GLN A 87 -13.56 0.36 -0.86
N ALA A 88 -14.25 1.50 -0.87
CA ALA A 88 -15.65 1.58 -0.47
C ALA A 88 -16.52 0.66 -1.35
N GLY A 89 -17.48 -0.05 -0.73
CA GLY A 89 -18.34 -1.02 -1.42
C GLY A 89 -17.74 -2.42 -1.59
N VAL A 90 -16.45 -2.60 -1.29
CA VAL A 90 -15.82 -3.93 -1.26
C VAL A 90 -16.17 -4.64 0.05
N ARG A 91 -16.50 -5.93 -0.04
CA ARG A 91 -16.73 -6.78 1.13
C ARG A 91 -15.49 -6.79 2.03
N LEU A 92 -15.67 -6.55 3.33
CA LEU A 92 -14.57 -6.54 4.29
C LEU A 92 -13.83 -7.90 4.26
N PRO A 93 -12.51 -7.89 4.03
CA PRO A 93 -11.70 -9.11 4.14
C PRO A 93 -11.68 -9.64 5.57
N PRO A 94 -11.45 -10.95 5.77
CA PRO A 94 -11.41 -11.55 7.12
C PRO A 94 -10.41 -10.87 8.07
N SER A 95 -9.25 -10.46 7.57
CA SER A 95 -8.24 -9.70 8.32
C SER A 95 -8.78 -8.38 8.86
N LEU A 96 -9.45 -7.59 8.02
CA LEU A 96 -10.04 -6.31 8.45
C LEU A 96 -11.22 -6.52 9.41
N GLN A 97 -12.04 -7.55 9.19
CA GLN A 97 -13.10 -7.91 10.15
C GLN A 97 -12.52 -8.25 11.52
N ASN A 98 -11.38 -8.94 11.58
CA ASN A 98 -10.72 -9.26 12.83
C ASN A 98 -10.17 -8.00 13.53
N ILE A 99 -9.60 -7.06 12.76
CA ILE A 99 -9.17 -5.76 13.29
C ILE A 99 -10.35 -5.00 13.92
N TYR A 100 -11.51 -4.93 13.26
CA TYR A 100 -12.69 -4.27 13.84
C TYR A 100 -13.30 -5.00 15.03
N LYS A 101 -13.22 -6.34 15.06
CA LYS A 101 -13.62 -7.09 16.26
C LYS A 101 -12.72 -6.77 17.44
N GLU A 102 -11.41 -6.71 17.24
CA GLU A 102 -10.47 -6.36 18.31
C GLU A 102 -10.73 -4.94 18.83
N ILE A 103 -10.89 -3.96 17.94
CA ILE A 103 -11.24 -2.57 18.31
C ILE A 103 -12.54 -2.50 19.11
N ASN A 104 -13.56 -3.27 18.71
CA ASN A 104 -14.82 -3.33 19.45
C ASN A 104 -14.64 -3.97 20.84
N GLN A 105 -13.88 -5.06 20.94
CA GLN A 105 -13.64 -5.75 22.20
C GLN A 105 -12.81 -4.90 23.19
N GLU A 106 -11.79 -4.21 22.69
CA GLU A 106 -10.89 -3.41 23.53
C GLU A 106 -11.48 -2.04 23.90
N LEU A 107 -12.13 -1.36 22.95
CA LEU A 107 -12.55 0.04 23.11
C LEU A 107 -14.07 0.22 23.20
N GLY A 108 -14.86 -0.83 23.00
CA GLY A 108 -16.33 -0.76 22.97
C GLY A 108 -16.89 0.01 21.78
N LEU A 109 -16.06 0.34 20.77
CA LEU A 109 -16.48 1.09 19.59
C LEU A 109 -17.31 0.23 18.64
N GLU A 110 -18.34 0.81 18.01
CA GLU A 110 -19.21 0.08 17.08
C GLU A 110 -18.46 -0.46 15.86
N PHE A 111 -18.92 -1.62 15.37
CA PHE A 111 -18.36 -2.25 14.18
C PHE A 111 -18.61 -1.39 12.93
N SER A 112 -17.54 -0.91 12.30
CA SER A 112 -17.62 -0.18 11.03
C SER A 112 -17.84 -1.13 9.86
N SER A 113 -18.83 -0.82 9.01
CA SER A 113 -18.99 -1.47 7.70
C SER A 113 -18.15 -0.82 6.59
N ASN A 114 -17.45 0.28 6.89
CA ASN A 114 -16.54 0.92 5.95
C ASN A 114 -15.20 0.19 5.95
N GLY A 115 -14.75 -0.31 4.79
CA GLY A 115 -13.45 -0.96 4.64
C GLY A 115 -12.28 -0.01 4.30
N CYS A 116 -12.59 1.25 3.98
CA CYS A 116 -11.60 2.24 3.57
C CYS A 116 -11.02 2.96 4.79
N LEU A 117 -9.71 2.81 5.00
CA LEU A 117 -8.95 3.32 6.15
C LEU A 117 -8.20 4.63 5.81
N SER A 118 -8.53 5.30 4.70
CA SER A 118 -7.88 6.57 4.33
C SER A 118 -8.02 7.64 5.41
N SER A 119 -9.12 7.64 6.17
CA SER A 119 -9.30 8.55 7.30
C SER A 119 -8.28 8.34 8.42
N TRP A 120 -7.73 7.13 8.58
CA TRP A 120 -6.65 6.86 9.53
C TRP A 120 -5.32 7.41 8.98
N ALA A 121 -5.06 7.22 7.69
CA ALA A 121 -3.87 7.75 7.02
C ALA A 121 -3.79 9.28 7.11
N GLU A 122 -4.91 9.97 6.82
CA GLU A 122 -5.03 11.43 6.95
C GLU A 122 -4.81 11.93 8.39
N GLN A 123 -4.98 11.06 9.38
CA GLN A 123 -4.70 11.32 10.79
C GLN A 123 -3.29 10.87 11.21
N GLY A 124 -2.38 10.60 10.29
CA GLY A 124 -0.99 10.27 10.63
C GLY A 124 -0.75 8.78 10.92
N VAL A 125 -1.66 7.89 10.53
CA VAL A 125 -1.43 6.44 10.63
C VAL A 125 -0.83 5.93 9.31
N LEU A 126 0.46 5.65 9.30
CA LEU A 126 1.13 5.09 8.13
C LEU A 126 0.76 3.61 7.97
N LEU A 127 -0.13 3.32 7.02
CA LEU A 127 -0.64 1.98 6.70
C LEU A 127 0.20 1.32 5.58
N LEU A 128 1.36 0.76 5.94
CA LEU A 128 2.36 0.30 4.98
C LEU A 128 2.42 -1.24 4.90
N ASN A 129 2.48 -1.82 3.71
CA ASN A 129 2.84 -3.23 3.56
C ASN A 129 4.36 -3.39 3.44
N SER A 130 4.92 -4.48 3.97
CA SER A 130 6.34 -4.83 3.79
C SER A 130 6.69 -5.15 2.33
N VAL A 131 5.72 -5.66 1.58
CA VAL A 131 5.77 -5.83 0.12
C VAL A 131 4.67 -4.97 -0.49
N LEU A 132 5.00 -4.13 -1.47
CA LEU A 132 4.06 -3.12 -1.98
C LEU A 132 3.21 -3.58 -3.17
N THR A 133 3.47 -4.76 -3.72
CA THR A 133 2.75 -5.29 -4.88
C THR A 133 2.50 -6.79 -4.76
N VAL A 134 1.48 -7.31 -5.44
CA VAL A 134 1.14 -8.73 -5.49
C VAL A 134 0.54 -9.08 -6.85
N GLU A 135 0.80 -10.27 -7.36
CA GLU A 135 0.13 -10.82 -8.54
C GLU A 135 -1.30 -11.29 -8.20
N LYS A 136 -2.25 -11.01 -9.09
CA LYS A 136 -3.67 -11.37 -8.93
C LYS A 136 -3.81 -12.87 -8.63
N GLY A 137 -4.48 -13.18 -7.52
CA GLY A 137 -4.74 -14.57 -7.11
C GLY A 137 -3.54 -15.31 -6.50
N HIS A 138 -2.38 -14.66 -6.37
CA HIS A 138 -1.16 -15.28 -5.85
C HIS A 138 -0.60 -14.48 -4.66
N ALA A 139 -1.13 -14.73 -3.47
CA ALA A 139 -0.61 -14.14 -2.22
C ALA A 139 0.90 -14.42 -2.06
N GLY A 140 1.66 -13.43 -1.59
CA GLY A 140 3.10 -13.54 -1.39
C GLY A 140 3.95 -13.68 -2.66
N SER A 141 3.36 -13.55 -3.85
CA SER A 141 4.06 -13.74 -5.14
C SER A 141 5.28 -12.84 -5.36
N HIS A 142 5.34 -11.69 -4.69
CA HIS A 142 6.45 -10.74 -4.78
C HIS A 142 7.27 -10.63 -3.48
N GLN A 143 7.10 -11.58 -2.55
CA GLN A 143 8.00 -11.71 -1.39
C GLN A 143 9.37 -12.21 -1.85
N GLY A 144 10.44 -11.62 -1.31
CA GLY A 144 11.84 -11.94 -1.63
C GLY A 144 12.76 -11.67 -0.46
#